data_AF-A0ABD3BGS1-F1
#
_entry.id   AF-A0ABD3BGS1-F1
#
_cell.length_a   1.000
_cell.length_b   1.000
_cell.length_c   1.000
_cell.angle_alpha   90.00
_cell.angle_beta   90.00
_cell.angle_gamma   90.00
#
_symmetry.space_group_name_H-M   'P 1'
#
loop_
_entity.id
_entity.type
_entity.pdbx_description
1 polymer ?
#
loop_
_entity_poly.entity_id
_entity_poly.type
_entity_poly.pdbx_seq_one_letter_code
_entity_poly.pdbx_strand_id
1 'polypeptide(L)'
;MDKNRKACGSSSARSPPWIEPEELMENFLRRLDPVEKLNIAEKVCTTWRSVCSGASLWRVIRMTRSGDDVLCRRAVDRSQGELIDIHIEYFGTDDLLHYISQRKSSCLKCLKLGRCDSISGNGLTKSVKDFPELEELHLFFMSRITAEDIKVIGISCPKLKSFTFNNRSYKRNFSYIVEIEDDSCAFSIARNMANLHHLCLFCNRLSNEGLKAILNGCPNLELLDLRKCHRVDLQGDFGKICLERIKYLKCPYDSIEDFDYDVDYDSDDTVYDHGYYCSDSSDYDYEYDPFLYR
;
A
#
# COMPACT_ATOMS: atom_id res chain seq x y z
N MET A 1 24.45 -71.27 -32.69
CA MET A 1 23.92 -71.15 -31.32
C MET A 1 23.72 -69.67 -31.01
N ASP A 2 22.57 -69.13 -31.41
CA ASP A 2 22.24 -67.71 -31.25
C ASP A 2 21.64 -67.42 -29.88
N LYS A 3 22.19 -66.40 -29.21
CA LYS A 3 21.74 -65.90 -27.91
C LYS A 3 20.61 -64.89 -28.12
N ASN A 4 19.37 -65.29 -27.84
CA ASN A 4 18.21 -64.40 -27.86
C ASN A 4 18.12 -63.63 -26.52
N ARG A 5 18.50 -62.34 -26.54
CA ARG A 5 18.25 -61.39 -25.44
C ARG A 5 16.84 -60.81 -25.60
N LYS A 6 15.93 -61.15 -24.68
CA LYS A 6 14.63 -60.48 -24.56
C LYS A 6 14.83 -59.03 -24.08
N ALA A 7 14.38 -58.07 -24.90
CA ALA A 7 14.27 -56.67 -24.50
C ALA A 7 13.08 -56.51 -23.54
N CYS A 8 13.32 -55.85 -22.39
CA CYS A 8 12.28 -55.43 -21.47
C CYS A 8 11.68 -54.13 -22.00
N GLY A 9 10.43 -54.16 -22.47
CA GLY A 9 9.72 -52.97 -22.92
C GLY A 9 9.41 -52.08 -21.72
N SER A 10 9.88 -50.82 -21.76
CA SER A 10 9.51 -49.80 -20.78
C SER A 10 8.04 -49.44 -20.97
N SER A 11 7.18 -49.87 -20.05
CA SER A 11 5.81 -49.36 -19.99
C SER A 11 5.85 -47.89 -19.59
N SER A 12 5.53 -47.00 -20.51
CA SER A 12 5.12 -45.63 -20.20
C SER A 12 3.90 -45.73 -19.27
N ALA A 13 4.12 -45.47 -17.98
CA ALA A 13 3.03 -45.36 -17.02
C ALA A 13 2.20 -44.14 -17.42
N ARG A 14 0.97 -44.37 -17.89
CA ARG A 14 0.00 -43.30 -18.13
C ARG A 14 -0.31 -42.64 -16.79
N SER A 15 -0.12 -41.33 -16.73
CA SER A 15 -0.55 -40.46 -15.65
C SER A 15 -2.02 -40.76 -15.29
N PRO A 16 -2.36 -40.95 -14.00
CA PRO A 16 -3.74 -41.17 -13.59
C PRO A 16 -4.68 -40.06 -14.08
N PRO A 17 -5.94 -40.38 -14.39
CA PRO A 17 -6.91 -39.44 -14.99
C PRO A 17 -7.33 -38.27 -14.08
N TRP A 18 -6.91 -38.27 -12.81
CA TRP A 18 -7.13 -37.18 -11.84
C TRP A 18 -5.92 -36.27 -11.65
N ILE A 19 -4.81 -36.49 -12.36
CA ILE A 19 -3.75 -35.49 -12.42
C ILE A 19 -4.33 -34.31 -13.22
N GLU A 20 -4.78 -33.29 -12.49
CA GLU A 20 -5.13 -32.02 -13.10
C GLU A 20 -3.93 -31.49 -13.88
N PRO A 21 -4.14 -30.93 -15.09
CA PRO A 21 -3.08 -30.25 -15.83
C PRO A 21 -2.33 -29.27 -14.92
N GLU A 22 -1.00 -29.23 -15.02
CA GLU A 22 -0.15 -28.35 -14.20
C GLU A 22 -0.63 -26.89 -14.23
N GLU A 23 -1.21 -26.45 -15.35
CA GLU A 23 -1.83 -25.13 -15.51
C GLU A 23 -3.05 -24.88 -14.61
N LEU A 24 -3.91 -25.89 -14.40
CA LEU A 24 -5.05 -25.77 -13.48
C LEU A 24 -4.57 -25.70 -12.03
N MET A 25 -3.57 -26.52 -11.68
CA MET A 25 -2.95 -26.47 -10.34
C MET A 25 -2.25 -25.13 -10.09
N GLU A 26 -1.54 -24.58 -11.07
CA GLU A 26 -0.91 -23.26 -10.93
C GLU A 26 -1.95 -22.17 -10.67
N ASN A 27 -3.08 -22.21 -11.38
CA ASN A 27 -4.19 -21.25 -11.17
C ASN A 27 -4.80 -21.36 -9.77
N PHE A 28 -4.99 -22.58 -9.27
CA PHE A 28 -5.46 -22.80 -7.89
C PHE A 28 -4.43 -22.29 -6.88
N LEU A 29 -3.17 -22.73 -7.01
CA LEU A 29 -2.09 -22.38 -6.10
C LEU A 29 -1.81 -20.88 -6.07
N ARG A 30 -1.97 -20.16 -7.19
CA ARG A 30 -1.79 -18.71 -7.26
C ARG A 30 -2.69 -17.95 -6.28
N ARG A 31 -3.89 -18.48 -6.00
CA ARG A 31 -4.90 -17.88 -5.12
C ARG A 31 -4.62 -18.10 -3.62
N LEU A 32 -3.77 -19.05 -3.26
CA LEU A 32 -3.38 -19.28 -1.87
C LEU A 32 -2.49 -18.14 -1.37
N ASP A 33 -2.56 -17.86 -0.07
CA ASP A 33 -1.63 -16.89 0.50
C ASP A 33 -0.18 -17.44 0.53
N PRO A 34 0.85 -16.58 0.59
CA PRO A 34 2.24 -17.04 0.63
C PRO A 34 2.58 -18.00 1.78
N VAL A 35 1.94 -17.84 2.94
CA VAL A 35 2.16 -18.69 4.12
C VAL A 35 1.55 -20.08 3.88
N GLU A 36 0.34 -20.16 3.35
CA GLU A 36 -0.32 -21.40 2.93
C GLU A 36 0.49 -22.13 1.85
N LYS A 37 1.01 -21.41 0.86
CA LYS A 37 1.89 -21.98 -0.18
C LYS A 37 3.10 -22.68 0.45
N LEU A 38 3.82 -22.00 1.35
CA LEU A 38 5.04 -22.52 2.00
C LEU A 38 4.77 -23.62 3.02
N ASN A 39 3.68 -23.52 3.78
CA ASN A 39 3.44 -24.38 4.95
C ASN A 39 2.51 -25.55 4.67
N ILE A 40 1.62 -25.43 3.69
CA ILE A 40 0.59 -26.43 3.36
C ILE A 40 0.84 -26.98 1.95
N ALA A 41 0.80 -26.12 0.93
CA ALA A 41 0.78 -26.58 -0.46
C ALA A 41 2.03 -27.37 -0.87
N GLU A 42 3.22 -26.89 -0.50
CA GLU A 42 4.51 -27.59 -0.75
C GLU A 42 4.59 -28.99 -0.09
N LYS A 43 3.69 -29.29 0.86
CA LYS A 43 3.66 -30.55 1.61
C LYS A 43 2.58 -31.53 1.14
N VAL A 44 1.69 -31.13 0.23
CA VAL A 44 0.59 -31.99 -0.25
C VAL A 44 1.11 -33.16 -1.08
N CYS A 45 1.83 -32.88 -2.17
CA CYS A 45 2.45 -33.90 -3.02
C CYS A 45 3.67 -33.34 -3.77
N THR A 46 4.41 -34.21 -4.47
CA THR A 46 5.58 -33.82 -5.26
C THR A 46 5.24 -32.85 -6.39
N THR A 47 4.08 -33.01 -7.02
CA THR A 47 3.64 -32.13 -8.11
C THR A 47 3.33 -30.72 -7.60
N TRP A 48 2.57 -30.59 -6.50
CA TRP A 48 2.30 -29.30 -5.86
C TRP A 48 3.59 -28.61 -5.42
N ARG A 49 4.53 -29.37 -4.83
CA ARG A 49 5.84 -28.83 -4.47
C ARG A 49 6.62 -28.33 -5.68
N SER A 50 6.59 -29.06 -6.79
CA SER A 50 7.25 -28.66 -8.04
C SER A 50 6.67 -27.35 -8.55
N VAL A 51 5.34 -27.24 -8.63
CA VAL A 51 4.64 -26.02 -9.08
C VAL A 51 4.91 -24.85 -8.13
N CYS A 52 4.80 -25.06 -6.81
CA CYS A 52 5.13 -24.05 -5.79
C CYS A 52 6.59 -23.58 -5.82
N SER A 53 7.50 -24.33 -6.43
CA SER A 53 8.90 -23.91 -6.56
C SER A 53 9.13 -22.94 -7.74
N GLY A 54 8.14 -22.78 -8.62
CA GLY A 54 8.23 -21.90 -9.80
C GLY A 54 8.09 -20.42 -9.47
N ALA A 55 8.94 -19.58 -10.05
CA ALA A 55 9.02 -18.14 -9.80
C ALA A 55 7.70 -17.39 -10.10
N SER A 56 6.91 -17.86 -11.07
CA SER A 56 5.64 -17.24 -11.48
C SER A 56 4.65 -17.07 -10.32
N LEU A 57 4.67 -17.97 -9.34
CA LEU A 57 3.79 -17.94 -8.17
C LEU A 57 4.23 -16.94 -7.08
N TRP A 58 5.44 -16.40 -7.19
CA TRP A 58 6.07 -15.55 -6.18
C TRP A 58 6.40 -14.14 -6.70
N ARG A 59 5.84 -13.76 -7.85
CA ARG A 59 5.92 -12.38 -8.37
C ARG A 59 5.15 -11.38 -7.51
N VAL A 60 4.16 -11.86 -6.74
CA VAL A 60 3.37 -11.07 -5.78
C VAL A 60 3.41 -11.77 -4.43
N ILE A 61 3.94 -11.08 -3.42
CA ILE A 61 4.05 -11.60 -2.05
C ILE A 61 3.28 -10.67 -1.12
N ARG A 62 2.26 -11.18 -0.45
CA ARG A 62 1.54 -10.45 0.59
C ARG A 62 1.57 -11.23 1.89
N MET A 63 2.23 -10.69 2.90
CA MET A 63 2.36 -11.29 4.22
C MET A 63 2.00 -10.26 5.28
N THR A 64 0.91 -10.52 5.99
CA THR A 64 0.43 -9.67 7.07
C THR A 64 0.67 -10.35 8.42
N ARG A 65 -0.37 -10.51 9.26
CA ARG A 65 -0.27 -11.04 10.64
C ARG A 65 0.24 -12.48 10.73
N SER A 66 0.09 -13.28 9.68
CA SER A 66 0.53 -14.69 9.64
C SER A 66 1.97 -14.87 9.13
N GLY A 67 2.62 -13.80 8.68
CA GLY A 67 3.98 -13.83 8.17
C GLY A 67 5.05 -13.69 9.24
N ASP A 68 6.27 -14.02 8.88
CA ASP A 68 7.48 -13.74 9.63
C ASP A 68 8.67 -13.52 8.68
N ASP A 69 9.80 -13.06 9.23
CA ASP A 69 11.02 -12.80 8.46
C ASP A 69 11.50 -14.05 7.69
N VAL A 70 11.48 -15.23 8.32
CA VAL A 70 11.97 -16.48 7.74
C VAL A 70 11.12 -16.90 6.52
N LEU A 71 9.80 -16.85 6.66
CA LEU A 71 8.86 -17.15 5.59
C LEU A 71 8.97 -16.12 4.47
N CYS A 72 9.10 -14.84 4.79
CA CYS A 72 9.26 -13.79 3.81
C CYS A 72 10.54 -13.99 2.98
N ARG A 73 11.67 -14.29 3.61
CA ARG A 73 12.92 -14.61 2.89
C ARG A 73 12.77 -15.80 1.96
N ARG A 74 12.11 -16.87 2.42
CA ARG A 74 11.83 -18.05 1.58
C ARG A 74 10.98 -17.69 0.36
N ALA A 75 9.93 -16.89 0.55
CA ALA A 75 9.07 -16.45 -0.54
C ALA A 75 9.84 -15.57 -1.55
N VAL A 76 10.68 -14.66 -1.05
CA VAL A 76 11.55 -13.81 -1.88
C VAL A 76 12.55 -14.67 -2.67
N ASP A 77 13.17 -15.68 -2.05
CA ASP A 77 14.09 -16.60 -2.75
C ASP A 77 13.37 -17.39 -3.86
N ARG A 78 12.11 -17.77 -3.63
CA ARG A 78 11.28 -18.46 -4.64
C ARG A 78 10.93 -17.58 -5.83
N SER A 79 10.93 -16.25 -5.68
CA SER A 79 10.71 -15.32 -6.80
C SER A 79 11.84 -15.32 -7.83
N GLN A 80 13.04 -15.81 -7.47
CA GLN A 80 14.21 -15.86 -8.36
C GLN A 80 14.54 -14.52 -9.03
N GLY A 81 14.23 -13.40 -8.38
CA GLY A 81 14.46 -12.04 -8.90
C GLY A 81 13.28 -11.44 -9.66
N GLU A 82 12.21 -12.21 -9.91
CA GLU A 82 11.01 -11.77 -10.64
C GLU A 82 9.93 -11.12 -9.75
N LEU A 83 10.26 -10.75 -8.51
CA LEU A 83 9.34 -10.08 -7.59
C LEU A 83 8.87 -8.73 -8.14
N ILE A 84 7.57 -8.46 -8.08
CA ILE A 84 6.93 -7.25 -8.62
C ILE A 84 6.20 -6.46 -7.53
N ASP A 85 5.46 -7.15 -6.68
CA ASP A 85 4.69 -6.56 -5.59
C ASP A 85 5.04 -7.30 -4.29
N ILE A 86 5.45 -6.55 -3.27
CA ILE A 86 5.62 -7.08 -1.92
C ILE A 86 4.92 -6.21 -0.89
N HIS A 87 4.07 -6.85 -0.09
CA HIS A 87 3.39 -6.28 1.06
C HIS A 87 3.82 -7.00 2.33
N ILE A 88 4.42 -6.25 3.26
CA ILE A 88 4.87 -6.74 4.57
C ILE A 88 4.18 -5.91 5.66
N GLU A 89 3.51 -6.58 6.58
CA GLU A 89 2.87 -5.94 7.73
C GLU A 89 3.37 -6.53 9.06
N TYR A 90 3.55 -5.69 10.08
CA TYR A 90 3.93 -6.02 11.47
C TYR A 90 5.35 -6.56 11.71
N PHE A 91 5.92 -7.36 10.82
CA PHE A 91 7.20 -8.07 11.08
C PHE A 91 8.40 -7.52 10.31
N GLY A 92 8.23 -6.46 9.50
CA GLY A 92 9.30 -5.89 8.71
C GLY A 92 10.46 -5.33 9.54
N THR A 93 11.69 -5.53 9.08
CA THR A 93 12.93 -5.03 9.71
C THR A 93 13.88 -4.44 8.65
N ASP A 94 14.84 -3.63 9.09
CA ASP A 94 15.92 -3.14 8.21
C ASP A 94 16.68 -4.29 7.54
N ASP A 95 16.94 -5.38 8.27
CA ASP A 95 17.65 -6.56 7.75
C ASP A 95 16.85 -7.31 6.69
N LEU A 96 15.52 -7.38 6.84
CA LEU A 96 14.65 -7.97 5.83
C LEU A 96 14.58 -7.09 4.58
N LEU A 97 14.42 -5.77 4.74
CA LEU A 97 14.46 -4.84 3.61
C LEU A 97 15.80 -4.87 2.87
N HIS A 98 16.91 -4.93 3.61
CA HIS A 98 18.23 -5.05 3.00
C HIS A 98 18.36 -6.38 2.24
N TYR A 99 17.87 -7.47 2.81
CA TYR A 99 17.88 -8.76 2.11
C TYR A 99 17.08 -8.76 0.82
N ILE A 100 15.88 -8.18 0.83
CA ILE A 100 15.05 -8.01 -0.38
C ILE A 100 15.82 -7.19 -1.43
N SER A 101 16.50 -6.13 -1.01
CA SER A 101 17.33 -5.28 -1.88
C SER A 101 18.49 -6.07 -2.51
N GLN A 102 19.15 -6.94 -1.76
CA GLN A 102 20.27 -7.75 -2.24
C GLN A 102 19.89 -8.85 -3.22
N ARG A 103 18.60 -9.22 -3.30
CA ARG A 103 18.13 -10.18 -4.31
C ARG A 103 18.04 -9.58 -5.71
N LYS A 104 18.40 -8.30 -5.88
CA LYS A 104 18.49 -7.58 -7.16
C LYS A 104 17.26 -7.79 -8.02
N SER A 105 16.08 -7.74 -7.41
CA SER A 105 14.85 -7.79 -8.16
C SER A 105 14.72 -6.50 -8.96
N SER A 106 15.13 -6.56 -10.22
CA SER A 106 15.01 -5.45 -11.17
C SER A 106 13.55 -5.19 -11.58
N CYS A 107 12.61 -6.00 -11.09
CA CYS A 107 11.21 -5.96 -11.48
C CYS A 107 10.30 -5.41 -10.38
N LEU A 108 10.82 -5.09 -9.19
CA LEU A 108 9.99 -4.64 -8.08
C LEU A 108 9.39 -3.27 -8.40
N LYS A 109 8.07 -3.24 -8.55
CA LYS A 109 7.28 -2.05 -8.89
C LYS A 109 6.48 -1.52 -7.72
N CYS A 110 6.09 -2.38 -6.78
CA CYS A 110 5.24 -2.02 -5.66
C CYS A 110 5.81 -2.54 -4.33
N LEU A 111 6.03 -1.62 -3.38
CA LEU A 111 6.44 -1.93 -2.01
C LEU A 111 5.41 -1.36 -1.03
N LYS A 112 4.78 -2.23 -0.25
CA LYS A 112 3.83 -1.86 0.80
C LYS A 112 4.37 -2.29 2.16
N LEU A 113 4.47 -1.36 3.10
CA LEU A 113 4.95 -1.59 4.45
C LEU A 113 3.91 -1.05 5.44
N GLY A 114 3.42 -1.92 6.32
CA GLY A 114 2.42 -1.54 7.32
C GLY A 114 2.83 -1.92 8.74
N ARG A 115 2.77 -0.98 9.68
CA ARG A 115 3.05 -1.23 11.12
C ARG A 115 4.40 -1.95 11.36
N CYS A 116 5.39 -1.68 10.52
CA CYS A 116 6.74 -2.26 10.63
C CYS A 116 7.64 -1.36 11.48
N ASP A 117 7.39 -1.32 12.79
CA ASP A 117 8.08 -0.41 13.73
C ASP A 117 9.61 -0.66 13.84
N SER A 118 10.08 -1.82 13.39
CA SER A 118 11.51 -2.17 13.36
C SER A 118 12.24 -1.67 12.11
N ILE A 119 11.53 -1.04 11.17
CA ILE A 119 12.14 -0.39 10.00
C ILE A 119 12.48 1.07 10.35
N SER A 120 13.74 1.45 10.14
CA SER A 120 14.21 2.83 10.29
C SER A 120 14.15 3.59 8.96
N GLY A 121 14.14 4.93 9.04
CA GLY A 121 14.29 5.78 7.86
C GLY A 121 15.56 5.48 7.05
N ASN A 122 16.69 5.24 7.74
CA ASN A 122 17.94 4.86 7.11
C ASN A 122 17.90 3.46 6.45
N GLY A 123 17.24 2.48 7.07
CA GLY A 123 17.05 1.16 6.48
C GLY A 123 16.22 1.22 5.20
N LEU A 124 15.08 1.91 5.24
CA LEU A 124 14.22 2.11 4.08
C LEU A 124 14.94 2.86 2.96
N THR A 125 15.54 4.02 3.26
CA THR A 125 16.22 4.86 2.26
C THR A 125 17.44 4.20 1.63
N LYS A 126 18.12 3.28 2.32
CA LYS A 126 19.17 2.45 1.73
C LYS A 126 18.59 1.43 0.76
N SER A 127 17.55 0.70 1.16
CA SER A 127 16.97 -0.35 0.32
C SER A 127 16.30 0.17 -0.94
N VAL A 128 15.58 1.31 -0.88
CA VAL A 128 14.88 1.84 -2.07
C VAL A 128 15.82 2.27 -3.20
N LYS A 129 17.09 2.56 -2.91
CA LYS A 129 18.10 2.84 -3.94
C LYS A 129 18.38 1.63 -4.83
N ASP A 130 18.11 0.42 -4.34
CA ASP A 130 18.26 -0.82 -5.09
C ASP A 130 16.98 -1.22 -5.84
N PHE A 131 15.92 -0.39 -5.82
CA PHE A 131 14.64 -0.62 -6.50
C PHE A 131 14.42 0.40 -7.64
N PRO A 132 15.17 0.31 -8.76
CA PRO A 132 15.14 1.32 -9.83
C PRO A 132 13.82 1.40 -10.60
N GLU A 133 13.01 0.34 -10.56
CA GLU A 133 11.71 0.25 -11.23
C GLU A 133 10.51 0.52 -10.30
N LEU A 134 10.75 1.02 -9.08
CA LEU A 134 9.68 1.25 -8.11
C LEU A 134 8.72 2.34 -8.61
N GLU A 135 7.46 1.97 -8.83
CA GLU A 135 6.38 2.85 -9.28
C GLU A 135 5.40 3.18 -8.13
N GLU A 136 5.32 2.32 -7.12
CA GLU A 136 4.39 2.45 -6.00
C GLU A 136 5.10 2.19 -4.66
N LEU A 137 4.96 3.12 -3.71
CA LEU A 137 5.47 2.97 -2.36
C LEU A 137 4.41 3.39 -1.35
N HIS A 138 4.01 2.46 -0.50
CA HIS A 138 2.97 2.71 0.47
C HIS A 138 3.43 2.39 1.88
N LEU A 139 3.41 3.41 2.74
CA LEU A 139 3.90 3.38 4.11
C LEU A 139 2.73 3.64 5.06
N PHE A 140 2.25 2.58 5.70
CA PHE A 140 1.12 2.62 6.63
C PHE A 140 1.62 2.50 8.06
N PHE A 141 1.30 3.49 8.89
CA PHE A 141 1.63 3.50 10.32
C PHE A 141 3.14 3.34 10.60
N MET A 142 3.98 3.98 9.79
CA MET A 142 5.45 3.89 9.86
C MET A 142 6.04 5.02 10.71
N SER A 143 5.96 4.85 12.04
CA SER A 143 6.25 5.89 13.06
C SER A 143 7.66 6.50 13.02
N ARG A 144 8.63 5.80 12.43
CA ARG A 144 10.06 6.18 12.41
C ARG A 144 10.53 6.88 11.13
N ILE A 145 9.63 7.08 10.18
CA ILE A 145 9.95 7.72 8.90
C ILE A 145 9.69 9.22 9.00
N THR A 146 10.67 10.01 8.56
CA THR A 146 10.67 11.47 8.66
C THR A 146 10.55 12.15 7.30
N ALA A 147 10.35 13.47 7.30
CA ALA A 147 10.35 14.28 6.08
C ALA A 147 11.68 14.22 5.30
N GLU A 148 12.82 14.06 5.98
CA GLU A 148 14.11 13.93 5.30
C GLU A 148 14.22 12.57 4.60
N ASP A 149 13.71 11.50 5.22
CA ASP A 149 13.64 10.18 4.58
C ASP A 149 12.76 10.21 3.33
N ILE A 150 11.60 10.89 3.39
CA ILE A 150 10.70 11.09 2.24
C ILE A 150 11.40 11.83 1.10
N LYS A 151 12.19 12.86 1.41
CA LYS A 151 13.00 13.55 0.41
C LYS A 151 13.99 12.60 -0.27
N VAL A 152 14.71 11.79 0.52
CA VAL A 152 15.66 10.80 -0.03
C VAL A 152 14.95 9.75 -0.88
N ILE A 153 13.76 9.30 -0.47
CA ILE A 153 12.91 8.39 -1.25
C ILE A 153 12.55 9.01 -2.59
N GLY A 154 12.05 10.25 -2.61
CA GLY A 154 11.67 10.95 -3.83
C GLY A 154 12.84 11.12 -4.82
N ILE A 155 14.03 11.42 -4.30
CA ILE A 155 15.26 11.50 -5.11
C ILE A 155 15.66 10.11 -5.65
N SER A 156 15.50 9.06 -4.84
CA SER A 156 15.96 7.70 -5.18
C SER A 156 15.00 6.95 -6.11
N CYS A 157 13.72 7.32 -6.14
CA CYS A 157 12.67 6.63 -6.89
C CYS A 157 12.03 7.55 -7.95
N PRO A 158 12.73 7.90 -9.04
CA PRO A 158 12.23 8.88 -10.02
C PRO A 158 11.00 8.42 -10.81
N LYS A 159 10.72 7.11 -10.83
CA LYS A 159 9.56 6.49 -11.49
C LYS A 159 8.33 6.40 -10.58
N LEU A 160 8.41 6.88 -9.34
CA LEU A 160 7.32 6.78 -8.37
C LEU A 160 6.10 7.58 -8.85
N LYS A 161 4.97 6.89 -9.01
CA LYS A 161 3.67 7.42 -9.44
C LYS A 161 2.64 7.39 -8.33
N SER A 162 2.77 6.47 -7.38
CA SER A 162 1.83 6.28 -6.28
C SER A 162 2.58 6.32 -4.96
N PHE A 163 2.19 7.21 -4.05
CA PHE A 163 2.78 7.31 -2.73
C PHE A 163 1.71 7.37 -1.64
N THR A 164 1.90 6.62 -0.57
CA THR A 164 1.06 6.71 0.63
C THR A 164 1.94 6.87 1.85
N PHE A 165 1.61 7.85 2.69
CA PHE A 165 2.32 8.09 3.94
C PHE A 165 1.37 8.43 5.07
N ASN A 166 1.00 7.41 5.84
CA ASN A 166 0.04 7.50 6.93
C ASN A 166 0.78 7.26 8.24
N ASN A 167 1.47 8.28 8.77
CA ASN A 167 2.40 8.11 9.89
C ASN A 167 1.69 7.79 11.23
N ARG A 168 0.41 8.18 11.39
CA ARG A 168 -0.27 8.06 12.69
C ARG A 168 -1.10 6.80 12.81
N SER A 169 -0.66 5.92 13.72
CA SER A 169 -1.57 5.00 14.40
C SER A 169 -2.51 5.85 15.25
N TYR A 170 -3.82 5.63 15.14
CA TYR A 170 -4.84 6.27 15.98
C TYR A 170 -4.64 5.95 17.48
N LYS A 171 -3.73 5.03 17.83
CA LYS A 171 -3.48 4.60 19.19
C LYS A 171 -2.66 5.60 20.00
N ARG A 172 -3.25 5.91 21.16
CA ARG A 172 -2.77 6.62 22.36
C ARG A 172 -3.04 8.12 22.37
N ASN A 173 -4.11 8.50 23.07
CA ASN A 173 -4.12 9.58 24.07
C ASN A 173 -3.09 10.70 23.86
N PHE A 174 -3.14 11.37 22.71
CA PHE A 174 -2.41 12.62 22.49
C PHE A 174 -3.35 13.81 22.69
N SER A 175 -4.22 13.73 23.71
CA SER A 175 -5.12 14.81 24.13
C SER A 175 -4.39 16.07 24.64
N TYR A 176 -3.07 16.16 24.50
CA TYR A 176 -2.25 17.28 24.99
C TYR A 176 -1.08 17.69 24.10
N ILE A 177 -0.84 17.05 22.94
CA ILE A 177 0.09 17.65 21.98
C ILE A 177 -0.73 18.65 21.20
N VAL A 178 -0.50 19.94 21.47
CA VAL A 178 -0.88 21.05 20.59
C VAL A 178 -0.70 20.56 19.16
N GLU A 179 -1.80 20.43 18.43
CA GLU A 179 -1.80 19.97 17.06
C GLU A 179 -1.17 21.05 16.18
N ILE A 180 0.15 21.16 16.29
CA ILE A 180 0.95 22.04 15.46
C ILE A 180 0.91 21.44 14.07
N GLU A 181 0.55 22.29 13.11
CA GLU A 181 0.63 22.00 11.69
C GLU A 181 2.05 21.56 11.32
N ASP A 182 2.15 20.55 10.46
CA ASP A 182 3.45 20.04 10.02
C ASP A 182 3.45 19.79 8.51
N ASP A 183 3.90 20.80 7.78
CA ASP A 183 4.03 20.75 6.33
C ASP A 183 5.37 20.16 5.86
N SER A 184 6.24 19.69 6.78
CA SER A 184 7.58 19.21 6.42
C SER A 184 7.54 18.07 5.41
N CYS A 185 6.65 17.08 5.63
CA CYS A 185 6.45 15.97 4.71
C CYS A 185 5.85 16.44 3.38
N ALA A 186 4.89 17.36 3.42
CA ALA A 186 4.28 17.94 2.22
C ALA A 186 5.31 18.67 1.35
N PHE A 187 6.21 19.45 1.96
CA PHE A 187 7.30 20.12 1.25
C PHE A 187 8.32 19.13 0.67
N SER A 188 8.65 18.06 1.39
CA SER A 188 9.52 17.00 0.87
C SER A 188 8.90 16.30 -0.34
N ILE A 189 7.60 15.98 -0.31
CA ILE A 189 6.88 15.38 -1.44
C ILE A 189 6.88 16.35 -2.62
N ALA A 190 6.40 17.58 -2.40
CA ALA A 190 6.27 18.60 -3.44
C ALA A 190 7.59 18.88 -4.18
N ARG A 191 8.72 18.86 -3.48
CA ARG A 191 10.03 19.18 -4.07
C ARG A 191 10.68 18.01 -4.79
N ASN A 192 10.33 16.76 -4.45
CA ASN A 192 11.11 15.59 -4.88
C ASN A 192 10.29 14.52 -5.61
N MET A 193 8.96 14.66 -5.71
CA MET A 193 8.07 13.63 -6.27
C MET A 193 7.13 14.20 -7.35
N ALA A 194 7.69 14.89 -8.35
CA ALA A 194 6.91 15.58 -9.39
C ALA A 194 6.12 14.64 -10.34
N ASN A 195 6.46 13.35 -10.37
CA ASN A 195 5.81 12.34 -11.21
C ASN A 195 4.63 11.64 -10.53
N LEU A 196 4.23 12.08 -9.34
CA LEU A 196 3.08 11.47 -8.64
C LEU A 196 1.78 11.73 -9.38
N HIS A 197 1.01 10.64 -9.49
CA HIS A 197 -0.38 10.62 -9.97
C HIS A 197 -1.32 10.32 -8.81
N HIS A 198 -0.91 9.51 -7.84
CA HIS A 198 -1.72 9.16 -6.67
C HIS A 198 -0.96 9.48 -5.38
N LEU A 199 -1.62 10.21 -4.48
CA LEU A 199 -1.09 10.55 -3.16
C LEU A 199 -2.15 10.31 -2.09
N CYS A 200 -1.80 9.55 -1.06
CA CYS A 200 -2.64 9.37 0.13
C CYS A 200 -1.87 9.84 1.37
N LEU A 201 -2.45 10.81 2.08
CA LEU A 201 -1.91 11.42 3.30
C LEU A 201 -2.92 11.29 4.43
N PHE A 202 -3.49 10.10 4.62
CA PHE A 202 -4.53 9.87 5.62
C PHE A 202 -4.06 10.28 7.02
N CYS A 203 -4.91 11.01 7.75
CA CYS A 203 -4.66 11.47 9.12
C CYS A 203 -3.37 12.32 9.27
N ASN A 204 -2.99 13.05 8.22
CA ASN A 204 -1.82 13.94 8.24
C ASN A 204 -2.16 15.33 8.85
N ARG A 205 -1.13 16.02 9.37
CA ARG A 205 -1.24 17.33 10.00
C ARG A 205 -0.94 18.50 9.05
N LEU A 206 -0.95 18.25 7.74
CA LEU A 206 -0.68 19.30 6.76
C LEU A 206 -1.72 20.43 6.84
N SER A 207 -1.25 21.64 6.63
CA SER A 207 -2.07 22.84 6.47
C SER A 207 -2.45 23.05 5.00
N ASN A 208 -3.22 24.10 4.74
CA ASN A 208 -3.46 24.57 3.37
C ASN A 208 -2.17 24.99 2.65
N GLU A 209 -1.13 25.44 3.35
CA GLU A 209 0.16 25.78 2.74
C GLU A 209 0.91 24.53 2.28
N GLY A 210 0.90 23.47 3.08
CA GLY A 210 1.40 22.15 2.67
C GLY A 210 0.66 21.62 1.45
N LEU A 211 -0.67 21.72 1.44
CA LEU A 211 -1.49 21.28 0.32
C LEU A 211 -1.19 22.08 -0.95
N LYS A 212 -1.10 23.42 -0.86
CA LYS A 212 -0.69 24.29 -1.99
C LYS A 212 0.67 23.87 -2.54
N ALA A 213 1.63 23.57 -1.67
CA ALA A 213 2.94 23.12 -2.09
C ALA A 213 2.86 21.80 -2.86
N ILE A 214 2.10 20.81 -2.37
CA ILE A 214 1.87 19.53 -3.06
C ILE A 214 1.27 19.78 -4.44
N LEU A 215 0.20 20.57 -4.53
CA LEU A 215 -0.43 20.88 -5.80
C LEU A 215 0.60 21.52 -6.76
N ASN A 216 1.38 22.50 -6.30
CA ASN A 216 2.40 23.14 -7.16
C ASN A 216 3.54 22.20 -7.58
N GLY A 217 3.96 21.30 -6.70
CA GLY A 217 5.09 20.38 -6.91
C GLY A 217 4.76 19.10 -7.67
N CYS A 218 3.50 18.66 -7.63
CA CYS A 218 3.03 17.42 -8.26
C CYS A 218 1.99 17.75 -9.35
N PRO A 219 2.43 18.18 -10.54
CA PRO A 219 1.53 18.67 -11.58
C PRO A 219 0.60 17.60 -12.18
N ASN A 220 0.99 16.32 -12.13
CA ASN A 220 0.26 15.19 -12.72
C ASN A 220 -0.67 14.48 -11.72
N LEU A 221 -0.91 15.07 -10.55
CA LEU A 221 -1.67 14.42 -9.49
C LEU A 221 -3.15 14.28 -9.88
N GLU A 222 -3.63 13.05 -9.99
CA GLU A 222 -5.01 12.71 -10.35
C GLU A 222 -5.83 12.27 -9.14
N LEU A 223 -5.21 11.57 -8.18
CA LEU A 223 -5.85 11.09 -6.96
C LEU A 223 -5.15 11.70 -5.74
N LEU A 224 -5.93 12.33 -4.87
CA LEU A 224 -5.47 12.85 -3.59
C LEU A 224 -6.43 12.45 -2.48
N ASP A 225 -5.93 11.69 -1.51
CA ASP A 225 -6.68 11.29 -0.32
C ASP A 225 -6.22 12.08 0.90
N LEU A 226 -7.09 12.97 1.39
CA LEU A 226 -6.87 13.85 2.55
C LEU A 226 -7.76 13.48 3.74
N ARG A 227 -8.39 12.30 3.73
CA ARG A 227 -9.29 11.92 4.83
C ARG A 227 -8.57 12.00 6.18
N LYS A 228 -9.27 12.56 7.17
CA LYS A 228 -8.76 12.88 8.51
C LYS A 228 -7.62 13.91 8.55
N CYS A 229 -7.37 14.66 7.48
CA CYS A 229 -6.50 15.85 7.51
C CYS A 229 -7.30 17.09 7.99
N HIS A 230 -7.66 17.12 9.26
CA HIS A 230 -8.57 18.14 9.84
C HIS A 230 -8.03 19.59 9.82
N ARG A 231 -6.78 19.79 9.44
CA ARG A 231 -6.15 21.11 9.29
C ARG A 231 -6.27 21.68 7.87
N VAL A 232 -6.76 20.87 6.92
CA VAL A 232 -7.03 21.32 5.56
C VAL A 232 -8.45 21.88 5.50
N ASP A 233 -8.57 23.15 5.15
CA ASP A 233 -9.82 23.81 4.85
C ASP A 233 -10.03 23.90 3.33
N LEU A 234 -11.01 23.16 2.83
CA LEU A 234 -11.42 23.16 1.43
C LEU A 234 -12.66 24.03 1.18
N GLN A 235 -12.97 24.99 2.06
CA GLN A 235 -14.01 25.97 1.81
C GLN A 235 -13.53 27.09 0.87
N GLY A 236 -14.48 27.75 0.20
CA GLY A 236 -14.21 28.89 -0.67
C GLY A 236 -13.43 28.55 -1.95
N ASP A 237 -12.72 29.55 -2.48
CA ASP A 237 -12.10 29.44 -3.81
C ASP A 237 -10.93 28.47 -3.86
N PHE A 238 -10.21 28.28 -2.75
CA PHE A 238 -9.12 27.31 -2.69
C PHE A 238 -9.64 25.87 -2.85
N GLY A 239 -10.76 25.54 -2.19
CA GLY A 239 -11.42 24.24 -2.37
C GLY A 239 -11.89 23.98 -3.79
N LYS A 240 -12.48 25.00 -4.44
CA LYS A 240 -12.88 24.90 -5.87
C LYS A 240 -11.69 24.57 -6.76
N ILE A 241 -10.56 25.26 -6.58
CA ILE A 241 -9.32 24.99 -7.33
C ILE A 241 -8.87 23.53 -7.11
N CYS A 242 -8.91 23.04 -5.87
CA CYS A 242 -8.56 21.65 -5.57
C CYS A 242 -9.46 20.66 -6.30
N LEU A 243 -10.78 20.87 -6.29
CA LEU A 243 -11.77 20.01 -6.94
C LEU A 243 -11.68 20.03 -8.47
N GLU A 244 -11.38 21.18 -9.06
CA GLU A 244 -11.18 21.31 -10.50
C GLU A 244 -9.87 20.65 -10.95
N ARG A 245 -8.83 20.74 -10.11
CA ARG A 245 -7.49 20.24 -10.43
C ARG A 245 -7.34 18.74 -10.22
N ILE A 246 -7.96 18.19 -9.18
CA ILE A 246 -7.79 16.78 -8.77
C ILE A 246 -9.02 15.97 -9.17
N LYS A 247 -8.81 15.00 -10.06
CA LYS A 247 -9.88 14.14 -10.60
C LYS A 247 -10.57 13.30 -9.53
N TYR A 248 -9.81 12.76 -8.57
CA TYR A 248 -10.30 11.93 -7.49
C TYR A 248 -9.80 12.47 -6.14
N LEU A 249 -10.49 13.49 -5.64
CA LEU A 249 -10.22 14.07 -4.32
C LEU A 249 -11.07 13.38 -3.25
N LYS A 250 -10.44 12.82 -2.22
CA LYS A 250 -11.13 12.42 -0.98
C LYS A 250 -10.89 13.49 0.09
N CYS A 251 -11.97 14.12 0.52
CA CYS A 251 -11.95 15.27 1.43
C CYS A 251 -11.71 14.84 2.88
N PRO A 252 -11.28 15.76 3.77
CA PRO A 252 -10.96 15.45 5.17
C PRO A 252 -12.05 14.73 5.97
N TYR A 253 -13.32 14.97 5.65
CA TYR A 253 -14.47 14.43 6.37
C TYR A 253 -15.21 13.31 5.63
N ASP A 254 -14.69 12.85 4.48
CA ASP A 254 -15.30 11.74 3.75
C ASP A 254 -15.25 10.44 4.55
N SER A 255 -16.18 9.53 4.22
CA SER A 255 -16.24 8.19 4.82
C SER A 255 -14.92 7.42 4.63
N ILE A 256 -14.62 6.58 5.61
CA ILE A 256 -13.43 5.72 5.65
C ILE A 256 -13.79 4.23 5.46
N GLU A 257 -15.03 3.91 5.13
CA GLU A 257 -15.50 2.53 4.99
C GLU A 257 -14.72 1.73 3.92
N ASP A 258 -14.22 2.40 2.88
CA ASP A 258 -13.42 1.80 1.83
C ASP A 258 -11.91 1.77 2.15
N PHE A 259 -11.51 2.20 3.34
CA PHE A 259 -10.11 2.22 3.75
C PHE A 259 -9.69 0.85 4.29
N ASP A 260 -9.06 0.07 3.41
CA ASP A 260 -8.65 -1.35 3.59
C ASP A 260 -7.50 -1.56 4.61
N TYR A 261 -7.18 -0.56 5.43
CA TYR A 261 -6.17 -0.66 6.48
C TYR A 261 -6.83 -0.50 7.83
N ASP A 262 -6.60 -1.48 8.71
CA ASP A 262 -7.17 -1.58 10.06
C ASP A 262 -6.80 -0.33 10.88
N VAL A 263 -7.62 0.71 10.75
CA VAL A 263 -7.66 1.87 11.61
C VAL A 263 -8.30 1.35 12.89
N ASP A 264 -7.47 1.06 13.89
CA ASP A 264 -7.94 0.72 15.23
C ASP A 264 -8.81 1.89 15.76
N TYR A 265 -10.10 1.88 15.44
CA TYR A 265 -11.12 2.70 16.06
C TYR A 265 -11.36 2.09 17.44
N ASP A 266 -10.64 2.57 18.46
CA ASP A 266 -11.15 2.42 19.81
C ASP A 266 -12.49 3.16 19.84
N SER A 267 -13.57 2.43 20.07
CA SER A 267 -14.96 2.88 19.99
C SER A 267 -15.37 3.87 21.11
N ASP A 268 -14.43 4.64 21.64
CA ASP A 268 -14.64 5.53 22.78
C ASP A 268 -14.59 7.03 22.40
N ASP A 269 -14.31 7.35 21.13
CA ASP A 269 -14.45 8.72 20.61
C ASP A 269 -15.89 8.99 20.13
N THR A 270 -16.83 9.06 21.08
CA THR A 270 -18.04 9.87 20.88
C THR A 270 -17.67 11.34 21.00
N VAL A 271 -16.99 11.87 19.99
CA VAL A 271 -16.90 13.32 19.80
C VAL A 271 -18.05 13.72 18.89
N TYR A 272 -19.01 14.41 19.51
CA TYR A 272 -20.22 15.00 18.94
C TYR A 272 -20.16 15.21 17.43
N ASP A 273 -21.06 14.49 16.75
CA ASP A 273 -21.58 14.80 15.43
C ASP A 273 -22.03 16.27 15.40
N HIS A 274 -21.16 17.14 14.89
CA HIS A 274 -21.59 18.41 14.33
C HIS A 274 -21.71 18.19 12.83
N GLY A 275 -22.90 17.71 12.46
CA GLY A 275 -23.38 17.64 11.10
C GLY A 275 -23.28 19.00 10.42
N TYR A 276 -22.17 19.23 9.74
CA TYR A 276 -22.12 20.16 8.64
C TYR A 276 -22.53 19.38 7.41
N TYR A 277 -23.84 19.30 7.19
CA TYR A 277 -24.38 19.04 5.87
C TYR A 277 -23.71 20.04 4.91
N CYS A 278 -23.05 19.54 3.87
CA CYS A 278 -22.83 20.33 2.66
C CYS A 278 -24.22 20.80 2.22
N SER A 279 -24.55 22.05 2.53
CA SER A 279 -25.79 22.67 2.10
C SER A 279 -25.72 22.82 0.59
N ASP A 280 -26.44 21.93 -0.07
CA ASP A 280 -26.75 21.98 -1.48
C ASP A 280 -27.49 23.29 -1.76
N SER A 281 -26.99 24.07 -2.70
CA SER A 281 -27.61 25.31 -3.16
C SER A 281 -29.01 25.03 -3.72
N SER A 282 -30.03 25.63 -3.13
CA SER A 282 -31.23 25.99 -3.90
C SER A 282 -31.88 27.25 -3.34
N ASP A 283 -31.80 28.31 -4.15
CA ASP A 283 -32.56 29.55 -4.03
C ASP A 283 -34.06 29.25 -4.07
N TYR A 284 -34.83 29.70 -3.08
CA TYR A 284 -36.22 30.12 -3.25
C TYR A 284 -36.60 31.16 -2.19
N ASP A 285 -36.76 32.41 -2.64
CA ASP A 285 -37.44 33.49 -1.93
C ASP A 285 -38.90 33.14 -1.66
N TYR A 286 -39.36 33.28 -0.40
CA TYR A 286 -40.78 33.49 -0.09
C TYR A 286 -40.92 34.50 1.06
N GLU A 287 -41.49 35.65 0.71
CA GLU A 287 -41.99 36.67 1.65
C GLU A 287 -43.02 36.07 2.61
N TYR A 288 -42.89 36.40 3.89
CA TYR A 288 -43.77 35.95 4.97
C TYR A 288 -44.84 37.01 5.26
N ASP A 289 -46.11 36.70 4.98
CA ASP A 289 -47.29 37.51 5.35
C ASP A 289 -47.90 36.99 6.67
N PRO A 290 -47.85 37.74 7.79
CA PRO A 290 -48.21 37.23 9.10
C PRO A 290 -49.64 37.65 9.52
N PHE A 291 -50.71 37.29 8.79
CA PHE A 291 -52.10 37.51 9.27
C PHE A 291 -53.12 36.44 8.87
N LEU A 292 -52.75 35.17 8.85
CA LEU A 292 -53.73 34.07 8.82
C LEU A 292 -53.55 33.17 10.05
N TYR A 293 -54.63 33.03 10.81
CA TYR A 293 -54.80 32.32 12.08
C TYR A 293 -54.51 33.09 13.38
N ARG A 294 -55.25 34.17 13.64
CA ARG A 294 -56.31 34.21 14.67
C ARG A 294 -56.93 35.60 14.81
#